data_AF-A0A2E8EFC3-F1
#
_entry.id   AF-A0A2E8EFC3-F1
#
_cell.length_a   1.000
_cell.length_b   1.000
_cell.length_c   1.000
_cell.angle_alpha   90.00
_cell.angle_beta   90.00
_cell.angle_gamma   90.00
#
_symmetry.space_group_name_H-M   'P 1'
#
loop_
_entity.id
_entity.type
_entity.pdbx_description
1 polymer ?
#
loop_
_entity_poly.entity_id
_entity_poly.type
_entity_poly.pdbx_seq_one_letter_code
_entity_poly.pdbx_strand_id
1 'polypeptide(L)'
;MKVSETIWWIKVIAAVGVAIITSILQVFFPLRGESTFLLGAIIFLGLSDVLSNRNGVERTRGLKIGVGAFFFTWITSWVLFFTIFQTMG
;
A
#
# COMPACT_ATOMS: atom_id res chain seq x y z
N MET A 1 6.76 9.37 -19.90
CA MET A 1 5.55 9.13 -19.08
C MET A 1 5.15 10.42 -18.38
N LYS A 2 3.84 10.65 -18.19
CA LYS A 2 3.37 11.80 -17.42
C LYS A 2 3.71 11.60 -15.95
N VAL A 3 4.03 12.67 -15.21
CA VAL A 3 4.36 12.59 -13.77
C VAL A 3 3.26 11.86 -12.98
N SER A 4 1.99 12.10 -13.31
CA SER A 4 0.84 11.43 -12.71
C SER A 4 0.82 9.91 -12.94
N GLU A 5 1.26 9.47 -14.11
CA GLU A 5 1.32 8.06 -14.49
C GLU A 5 2.48 7.36 -13.76
N THR A 6 3.63 8.02 -13.64
CA THR A 6 4.76 7.53 -12.85
C THR A 6 4.37 7.38 -11.38
N ILE A 7 3.71 8.37 -10.78
CA ILE A 7 3.21 8.30 -9.39
C ILE A 7 2.22 7.14 -9.23
N TRP A 8 1.33 6.95 -10.21
CA TRP A 8 0.37 5.86 -10.22
C TRP A 8 1.05 4.49 -10.20
N TRP A 9 2.02 4.25 -11.08
CA TRP A 9 2.75 2.97 -11.14
C TRP A 9 3.57 2.70 -9.87
N ILE A 10 4.23 3.72 -9.31
CA ILE A 10 4.97 3.56 -8.05
C ILE A 10 4.01 3.15 -6.93
N LYS A 11 2.80 3.73 -6.87
CA LYS A 11 1.80 3.35 -5.87
C LYS A 11 1.33 1.90 -6.05
N VAL A 12 1.14 1.43 -7.28
CA VAL A 12 0.77 0.02 -7.53
C VAL A 12 1.86 -0.94 -7.04
N ILE A 13 3.12 -0.66 -7.35
CA ILE A 13 4.26 -1.48 -6.88
C ILE A 13 4.35 -1.43 -5.35
N ALA A 14 4.21 -0.24 -4.77
CA ALA A 14 4.21 -0.07 -3.33
C ALA A 14 3.06 -0.82 -2.65
N ALA A 15 1.87 -0.86 -3.26
CA ALA A 15 0.71 -1.58 -2.72
C ALA A 15 0.99 -3.09 -2.55
N VAL A 16 1.67 -3.70 -3.53
CA VAL A 16 2.09 -5.11 -3.44
C VAL A 16 3.13 -5.30 -2.33
N GLY A 17 4.11 -4.40 -2.22
CA GLY A 17 5.10 -4.44 -1.14
C GLY A 17 4.46 -4.31 0.24
N VAL A 18 3.50 -3.39 0.39
CA VAL A 18 2.74 -3.20 1.63
C VAL A 18 1.93 -4.46 1.93
N ALA A 19 1.28 -5.08 0.94
CA ALA A 19 0.53 -6.32 1.12
C ALA A 19 1.41 -7.45 1.69
N ILE A 20 2.63 -7.61 1.18
CA ILE A 20 3.57 -8.62 1.65
C ILE A 20 3.95 -8.33 3.10
N ILE A 21 4.36 -7.09 3.40
CA ILE A 21 4.76 -6.67 4.75
C ILE A 21 3.61 -6.88 5.74
N THR A 22 2.39 -6.43 5.40
CA THR A 22 1.22 -6.56 6.27
C THR A 22 0.82 -8.01 6.49
N SER A 23 0.96 -8.86 5.48
CA SER A 23 0.69 -10.31 5.62
C SER A 23 1.70 -10.98 6.54
N ILE A 24 3.00 -10.74 6.33
CA ILE A 24 4.08 -11.27 7.17
C ILE A 24 3.90 -10.80 8.61
N LEU A 25 3.66 -9.50 8.80
CA LEU A 25 3.45 -8.95 10.14
C LEU A 25 2.27 -9.62 10.86
N GLN A 26 1.18 -9.92 10.17
CA GLN A 26 0.01 -10.54 10.79
C GLN A 26 0.16 -12.05 11.03
N VAL A 27 0.96 -12.75 10.23
CA VAL A 27 1.21 -14.19 10.40
C VAL A 27 2.24 -14.45 11.49
N PHE A 28 3.34 -13.69 11.49
CA PHE A 28 4.46 -13.91 12.41
C PHE A 28 4.36 -13.10 13.71
N PHE A 29 3.58 -12.02 13.73
CA PHE A 29 3.26 -11.28 14.95
C PHE A 29 1.74 -11.40 15.19
N PRO A 30 1.28 -11.52 16.45
CA PRO A 30 -0.14 -11.65 16.79
C PRO A 30 -0.88 -10.31 16.67
N LEU A 31 -0.69 -9.61 15.55
CA LEU A 31 -1.36 -8.36 15.23
C LEU A 31 -2.78 -8.65 14.76
N ARG A 32 -3.74 -7.88 15.27
CA ARG A 32 -5.13 -7.92 14.79
C ARG A 32 -5.20 -7.33 13.39
N GLY A 33 -6.12 -7.85 12.56
CA GLY A 33 -6.34 -7.36 11.20
C GLY A 33 -6.64 -5.86 11.13
N GLU A 34 -7.33 -5.31 12.12
CA GLU A 34 -7.60 -3.87 12.25
C GLU A 34 -6.31 -3.03 12.38
N SER A 35 -5.37 -3.49 13.22
CA SER A 35 -4.08 -2.83 13.44
C SER A 35 -3.22 -2.89 12.17
N THR A 36 -3.22 -4.03 11.49
CA THR A 36 -2.51 -4.24 10.22
C THR A 36 -3.08 -3.38 9.10
N PHE A 37 -4.40 -3.22 9.05
CA PHE A 37 -5.06 -2.32 8.10
C PHE A 37 -4.70 -0.86 8.36
N LEU A 38 -4.72 -0.42 9.62
CA LEU A 38 -4.27 0.93 10.00
C LEU A 38 -2.82 1.19 9.58
N LEU A 39 -1.93 0.21 9.78
CA LEU A 39 -0.53 0.28 9.33
C LEU A 39 -0.41 0.52 7.83
N GLY A 40 -1.13 -0.26 7.01
CA GLY A 40 -1.10 -0.06 5.55
C GLY A 40 -1.67 1.28 5.10
N ALA A 41 -2.70 1.79 5.78
CA ALA A 41 -3.23 3.13 5.54
C ALA A 41 -2.22 4.23 5.89
N ILE A 42 -1.50 4.10 7.00
CA ILE A 42 -0.42 5.04 7.40
C ILE A 42 0.70 5.01 6.36
N ILE A 43 1.10 3.83 5.89
CA ILE A 43 2.12 3.70 4.83
C ILE A 43 1.66 4.39 3.55
N PHE A 44 0.38 4.22 3.16
CA PHE A 44 -0.17 4.91 1.98
C PHE A 44 -0.09 6.44 2.11
N LEU A 45 -0.45 6.99 3.27
CA LEU A 45 -0.41 8.43 3.52
C LEU A 45 1.02 8.96 3.45
N GLY A 46 1.96 8.30 4.14
CA GLY A 46 3.37 8.66 4.11
C GLY A 46 3.97 8.57 2.71
N LEU A 47 3.68 7.48 1.99
CA LEU A 47 4.14 7.29 0.61
C LEU A 47 3.56 8.34 -0.34
N SER A 48 2.28 8.68 -0.18
CA SER A 48 1.64 9.74 -0.96
C SER A 48 2.25 11.11 -0.70
N ASP A 49 2.60 11.43 0.55
CA ASP A 49 3.25 12.70 0.88
C ASP A 49 4.67 12.78 0.29
N VAL A 50 5.47 11.71 0.47
CA VAL A 50 6.84 11.63 -0.08
C VAL A 50 6.84 11.75 -1.60
N LEU A 51 5.93 11.05 -2.30
CA LEU A 51 5.83 11.15 -3.75
C LEU A 51 5.36 12.52 -4.21
N SER A 52 4.46 13.18 -3.47
CA SER A 52 3.99 14.53 -3.79
C SER A 52 5.14 15.53 -3.70
N ASN A 53 5.90 15.48 -2.58
CA ASN A 53 7.03 16.35 -2.33
C ASN A 53 8.15 16.15 -3.36
N ARG A 54 8.51 14.89 -3.65
CA ARG A 54 9.59 14.56 -4.61
C ARG A 54 9.28 15.02 -6.03
N ASN A 55 8.01 15.01 -6.44
CA ASN A 55 7.60 15.33 -7.80
C ASN A 55 7.06 16.77 -7.96
N GLY A 56 7.11 17.60 -6.90
CA GLY A 56 6.59 18.98 -6.93
C GLY A 56 5.08 19.07 -7.18
N VAL A 57 4.33 18.04 -6.78
CA VAL A 57 2.87 17.98 -6.95
C VAL A 57 2.21 18.41 -5.64
N GLU A 58 1.12 19.17 -5.75
CA GLU A 58 0.30 19.52 -4.59
C GLU A 58 -0.14 18.26 -3.83
N ARG A 59 0.05 18.25 -2.50
CA ARG A 59 -0.21 17.08 -1.64
C ARG A 59 -1.59 16.48 -1.85
N THR A 60 -2.62 17.33 -1.94
CA THR A 60 -4.01 16.93 -2.18
C THR A 60 -4.18 16.17 -3.49
N ARG A 61 -3.49 16.61 -4.54
CA ARG A 61 -3.49 15.98 -5.86
C ARG A 61 -2.69 14.68 -5.85
N GLY A 62 -1.52 14.66 -5.23
CA GLY A 62 -0.70 13.44 -5.11
C GLY A 62 -1.37 12.35 -4.27
N LEU A 63 -2.19 12.72 -3.28
CA LEU A 63 -2.99 11.78 -2.51
C LEU A 63 -4.11 11.15 -3.35
N LYS A 64 -4.80 11.94 -4.18
CA LYS A 64 -5.86 11.46 -5.10
C LYS A 64 -5.33 10.57 -6.23
N ILE A 65 -4.12 10.84 -6.73
CA ILE A 65 -3.53 10.06 -7.82
C ILE A 65 -3.35 8.60 -7.37
N GLY A 66 -4.03 7.68 -8.07
CA GLY A 66 -3.83 6.24 -7.87
C GLY A 66 -4.30 5.70 -6.52
N VAL A 67 -5.10 6.44 -5.75
CA VAL A 67 -5.62 5.98 -4.45
C VAL A 67 -6.43 4.69 -4.58
N GLY A 68 -7.38 4.65 -5.52
CA GLY A 68 -8.20 3.45 -5.76
C GLY A 68 -7.37 2.26 -6.21
N ALA A 69 -6.43 2.48 -7.14
CA ALA A 69 -5.52 1.44 -7.61
C ALA A 69 -4.62 0.90 -6.50
N PHE A 70 -4.14 1.77 -5.61
CA PHE A 70 -3.35 1.36 -4.45
C PHE A 70 -4.19 0.48 -3.52
N PHE A 71 -5.34 0.97 -3.03
CA PHE A 71 -6.14 0.24 -2.05
C PHE A 71 -6.68 -1.07 -2.62
N PHE A 72 -7.16 -1.07 -3.87
CA PHE A 72 -7.65 -2.27 -4.52
C PHE A 72 -6.55 -3.33 -4.65
N THR A 73 -5.38 -2.94 -5.18
CA THR A 73 -4.23 -3.85 -5.31
C THR A 73 -3.77 -4.34 -3.94
N TRP A 74 -3.60 -3.43 -2.99
CA TRP A 74 -3.12 -3.76 -1.65
C TRP A 74 -4.05 -4.74 -0.93
N ILE A 75 -5.35 -4.45 -0.85
CA ILE A 75 -6.32 -5.31 -0.14
C ILE A 75 -6.40 -6.68 -0.80
N THR A 76 -6.50 -6.72 -2.14
CA THR A 76 -6.60 -7.99 -2.87
C THR A 76 -5.34 -8.83 -2.66
N SER A 77 -4.16 -8.23 -2.82
CA SER A 77 -2.89 -8.92 -2.58
C SER A 77 -2.71 -9.32 -1.13
N TRP A 78 -3.13 -8.50 -0.16
CA TRP A 78 -3.01 -8.79 1.26
C TRP A 78 -3.84 -10.01 1.64
N VAL A 79 -5.09 -10.12 1.19
CA VAL A 79 -5.93 -11.30 1.44
C VAL A 79 -5.31 -12.55 0.81
N LEU A 80 -4.81 -12.46 -0.42
CA LEU A 80 -4.17 -13.59 -1.10
C LEU A 80 -2.91 -14.05 -0.36
N PHE A 81 -1.99 -13.13 -0.08
CA PHE A 81 -0.73 -13.46 0.59
C PHE A 81 -0.96 -13.94 2.03
N PHE A 82 -1.86 -13.30 2.77
CA PHE A 82 -2.23 -13.74 4.11
C PHE A 82 -2.77 -15.17 4.08
N THR A 83 -3.67 -15.49 3.15
CA THR A 83 -4.23 -16.85 3.00
C THR A 83 -3.14 -17.86 2.66
N ILE A 84 -2.23 -17.53 1.74
CA ILE A 84 -1.11 -18.39 1.36
C ILE A 84 -0.18 -18.64 2.55
N PHE A 85 0.25 -17.58 3.24
CA PHE A 85 1.18 -17.71 4.37
C PHE A 85 0.55 -18.41 5.57
N GLN A 86 -0.74 -18.22 5.82
CA GLN A 86 -1.44 -18.91 6.90
C GLN A 86 -1.69 -20.39 6.59
N THR A 87 -1.80 -20.77 5.31
CA THR A 87 -2.02 -22.18 4.92
C THR A 87 -0.72 -22.96 4.69
N MET A 88 0.37 -22.26 4.36
CA MET A 88 1.69 -22.87 4.16
C MET A 88 2.62 -22.83 5.38
N GLY A 89 2.34 -21.96 6.36
CA GLY A 89 3.06 -21.87 7.63
C GLY A 89 2.41 -22.71 8.72
#